data_AF-A0A420YYU0-F1
#
_entry.id   AF-A0A420YYU0-F1
#
_cell.length_a   1.000
_cell.length_b   1.000
_cell.length_c   1.000
_cell.angle_alpha   90.00
_cell.angle_beta   90.00
_cell.angle_gamma   90.00
#
_symmetry.space_group_name_H-M   'P 1'
#
loop_
_entity.id
_entity.type
_entity.pdbx_description
1 polymer ?
#
loop_
_entity_poly.entity_id
_entity_poly.type
_entity_poly.pdbx_seq_one_letter_code
_entity_poly.pdbx_strand_id
1 'polypeptide(L)'
;MVMGSNEVLEQAMLELNEFFSGVRTEFNIPLLLHGTNFQVSVWEALLDIPLGQVATYAGLAHRIGNPKAVRAIGSANKANKIQIFLP
;
A
#
# COMPACT_ATOMS: atom_id res chain seq x y z
N MET A 1 11.19 3.33 -25.21
CA MET A 1 9.86 2.74 -25.00
C MET A 1 10.09 1.26 -24.73
N VAL A 2 9.87 0.79 -23.50
CA VAL A 2 10.08 -0.64 -23.19
C VAL A 2 8.94 -1.39 -23.87
N MET A 3 9.27 -2.13 -24.92
CA MET A 3 8.35 -3.01 -25.63
C MET A 3 8.44 -4.38 -24.97
N GLY A 4 7.39 -4.76 -24.23
CA GLY A 4 7.23 -6.09 -23.64
C GLY A 4 5.92 -6.15 -22.87
N SER A 5 5.10 -7.17 -23.13
CA SER A 5 3.99 -7.53 -22.26
C SER A 5 4.55 -8.02 -20.93
N ASN A 6 3.95 -7.56 -19.84
CA ASN A 6 4.28 -8.03 -18.50
C ASN A 6 2.95 -8.36 -17.84
N GLU A 7 2.70 -9.65 -17.65
CA GLU A 7 1.43 -10.19 -17.13
C GLU A 7 1.02 -9.48 -15.83
N VAL A 8 1.98 -9.13 -14.97
CA VAL A 8 1.71 -8.41 -13.71
C VAL A 8 1.24 -6.98 -13.97
N LEU A 9 1.85 -6.27 -14.93
CA LEU A 9 1.44 -4.90 -15.27
C LEU A 9 0.09 -4.87 -15.99
N GLU A 10 -0.18 -5.84 -16.85
CA GLU A 10 -1.48 -5.99 -17.52
C GLU A 10 -2.59 -6.29 -16.50
N GLN A 11 -2.34 -7.21 -15.56
CA GLN A 11 -3.24 -7.48 -14.45
C GLN A 11 -3.44 -6.23 -13.58
N ALA A 12 -2.37 -5.51 -13.24
CA ALA A 12 -2.47 -4.29 -12.44
C ALA A 12 -3.32 -3.21 -13.14
N MET A 13 -3.18 -3.05 -14.46
CA MET A 13 -4.01 -2.14 -15.24
C MET A 13 -5.48 -2.54 -15.25
N LEU A 14 -5.78 -3.84 -15.43
CA LEU A 14 -7.14 -4.36 -15.39
C LEU A 14 -7.77 -4.10 -14.01
N GLU A 15 -7.10 -4.50 -12.94
CA GLU A 15 -7.65 -4.37 -11.60
C GLU A 15 -7.81 -2.92 -11.15
N LEU A 16 -6.92 -2.01 -11.57
CA LEU A 16 -7.09 -0.58 -11.34
C LEU A 16 -8.36 -0.05 -12.03
N ASN A 17 -8.62 -0.45 -13.27
CA ASN A 17 -9.83 -0.05 -13.98
C ASN A 17 -11.10 -0.58 -13.28
N GLU A 18 -11.09 -1.82 -12.83
CA GLU A 18 -12.18 -2.42 -12.04
C GLU A 18 -12.37 -1.72 -10.69
N PHE A 19 -11.28 -1.34 -10.02
CA PHE A 19 -11.31 -0.62 -8.76
C PHE A 19 -11.93 0.78 -8.92
N PHE A 20 -11.48 1.55 -9.92
CA PHE A 20 -12.02 2.89 -10.17
C PHE A 20 -13.47 2.89 -10.70
N SER A 21 -13.92 1.80 -11.31
CA SER A 21 -15.32 1.62 -11.71
C SER A 21 -16.22 1.06 -10.59
N GLY A 22 -15.64 0.72 -9.43
CA GLY A 22 -16.37 0.17 -8.28
C GLY A 22 -16.77 -1.30 -8.42
N VAL A 23 -16.26 -2.01 -9.44
CA VAL A 23 -16.51 -3.44 -9.65
C VAL A 23 -15.65 -4.30 -8.71
N ARG A 24 -14.49 -3.79 -8.31
CA ARG A 24 -13.51 -4.46 -7.45
C ARG A 24 -13.20 -3.61 -6.22
N THR A 25 -12.97 -4.28 -5.09
CA THR A 25 -12.57 -3.66 -3.83
C THR A 25 -11.19 -4.07 -3.34
N GLU A 26 -10.58 -5.07 -3.95
CA GLU A 26 -9.30 -5.67 -3.52
C GLU A 26 -8.40 -6.01 -4.71
N PHE A 27 -7.11 -5.78 -4.55
CA PHE A 27 -6.09 -6.10 -5.57
C PHE A 27 -5.50 -7.50 -5.33
N ASN A 28 -5.34 -8.27 -6.40
CA ASN A 28 -4.77 -9.60 -6.41
C ASN A 28 -3.56 -9.66 -7.37
N ILE A 29 -2.63 -8.74 -7.18
CA ILE A 29 -1.35 -8.70 -7.88
C ILE A 29 -0.19 -8.95 -6.92
N PRO A 30 0.90 -9.62 -7.35
CA PRO A 30 2.07 -9.79 -6.50
C PRO A 30 2.75 -8.44 -6.24
N LEU A 31 2.90 -8.08 -4.97
CA LEU A 31 3.60 -6.87 -4.53
C LEU A 31 4.92 -7.21 -3.87
N LEU A 32 5.99 -6.55 -4.30
CA LEU A 32 7.29 -6.59 -3.62
C LEU A 32 7.51 -5.27 -2.88
N LEU A 33 7.56 -5.33 -1.56
CA LEU A 33 7.86 -4.19 -0.71
C LEU A 33 9.37 -4.01 -0.60
N HIS A 34 9.89 -2.89 -1.10
CA HIS A 34 11.32 -2.58 -1.06
C HIS A 34 11.59 -1.25 -0.35
N GLY A 35 12.05 -1.33 0.90
CA GLY A 35 12.36 -0.20 1.76
C GLY A 35 13.16 -0.63 2.98
N THR A 36 13.35 0.28 3.95
CA THR A 36 13.91 -0.09 5.24
C THR A 36 12.95 -1.02 6.00
N ASN A 37 13.45 -1.80 6.96
CA ASN A 37 12.60 -2.66 7.80
C ASN A 37 11.44 -1.89 8.44
N PHE A 38 11.69 -0.63 8.84
CA PHE A 38 10.64 0.24 9.38
C PHE A 38 9.62 0.67 8.33
N GLN A 39 10.04 0.98 7.10
CA GLN A 39 9.11 1.29 6.02
C GLN A 39 8.24 0.09 5.66
N VAL A 40 8.85 -1.08 5.52
CA VAL A 40 8.15 -2.33 5.20
C VAL A 40 7.11 -2.66 6.28
N SER A 41 7.46 -2.58 7.56
CA SER A 41 6.49 -2.87 8.64
C SER A 41 5.33 -1.87 8.68
N VAL A 42 5.57 -0.60 8.32
CA VAL A 42 4.49 0.38 8.16
C VAL A 42 3.59 0.03 6.98
N TRP A 43 4.16 -0.32 5.83
CA TRP A 43 3.41 -0.67 4.63
C TRP A 43 2.60 -1.97 4.77
N GLU A 44 3.14 -2.97 5.48
CA GLU A 44 2.38 -4.17 5.87
C GLU A 44 1.18 -3.80 6.75
N ALA A 45 1.35 -2.89 7.71
CA ALA A 45 0.24 -2.41 8.54
C ALA A 45 -0.80 -1.57 7.77
N LEU A 46 -0.43 -0.96 6.63
CA LEU A 46 -1.37 -0.27 5.74
C LEU A 46 -2.25 -1.25 4.97
N LEU A 47 -1.72 -2.40 4.55
CA LEU A 47 -2.49 -3.45 3.85
C LEU A 47 -3.63 -4.02 4.69
N ASP A 48 -3.53 -3.94 6.02
CA ASP A 48 -4.60 -4.36 6.93
C ASP A 48 -5.79 -3.38 6.99
N ILE A 49 -5.67 -2.18 6.40
CA ILE A 49 -6.73 -1.17 6.43
C ILE A 49 -7.81 -1.56 5.42
N PRO A 50 -9.05 -1.86 5.85
CA PRO A 50 -10.12 -2.22 4.92
C PRO A 50 -10.51 -1.04 4.04
N LEU A 51 -11.01 -1.34 2.84
CA LEU A 51 -11.52 -0.32 1.93
C LEU A 51 -12.60 0.54 2.61
N GLY A 52 -12.51 1.86 2.40
CA GLY A 52 -13.44 2.83 2.99
C GLY A 52 -13.20 3.13 4.47
N GLN A 53 -12.20 2.52 5.09
CA GLN A 53 -11.76 2.84 6.45
C GLN A 53 -10.54 3.77 6.42
N VAL A 54 -10.32 4.44 7.56
CA VAL A 54 -9.16 5.31 7.76
C VAL A 54 -8.40 4.86 9.00
N ALA A 55 -7.07 4.93 8.94
CA ALA A 55 -6.21 4.75 10.09
C ALA A 55 -5.50 6.06 10.43
N THR A 56 -5.24 6.28 11.72
CA THR A 56 -4.43 7.41 12.16
C THR A 56 -2.96 7.00 12.25
N TYR A 57 -2.03 7.93 12.04
CA TYR A 57 -0.61 7.66 12.24
C TYR A 57 -0.28 7.22 13.68
N ALA A 58 -1.03 7.73 14.67
CA ALA A 58 -0.90 7.27 16.05
C ALA A 58 -1.39 5.82 16.23
N GLY A 59 -2.50 5.45 15.58
CA GLY A 59 -3.03 4.09 15.56
C GLY A 59 -2.06 3.11 14.89
N LEU A 60 -1.49 3.48 13.74
CA LEU A 60 -0.46 2.69 13.08
C LEU A 60 0.80 2.54 13.94
N ALA A 61 1.27 3.64 14.55
CA ALA A 61 2.41 3.61 15.47
C ALA A 61 2.18 2.65 16.64
N HIS A 62 0.95 2.58 17.17
CA HIS A 62 0.58 1.61 18.19
C HIS A 62 0.55 0.17 17.67
N ARG A 63 -0.08 -0.07 16.50
CA ARG A 63 -0.16 -1.39 15.86
C ARG A 63 1.22 -2.02 15.60
N ILE A 64 2.18 -1.21 15.16
CA ILE A 64 3.56 -1.69 14.90
C ILE A 64 4.44 -1.75 16.17
N GLY A 65 3.87 -1.54 17.37
CA GLY A 65 4.59 -1.63 18.63
C GLY A 65 5.55 -0.47 18.92
N ASN A 66 5.42 0.67 18.23
CA ASN A 66 6.25 1.85 18.45
C ASN A 66 5.42 3.14 18.57
N PRO A 67 4.72 3.37 19.70
CA PRO A 67 3.81 4.50 19.87
C PRO A 67 4.44 5.88 19.68
N LYS A 68 5.76 6.01 19.81
CA LYS A 68 6.49 7.29 19.64
C LYS A 68 6.81 7.60 18.17
N ALA A 69 6.58 6.67 17.25
CA ALA A 69 6.99 6.78 15.85
C ALA A 69 6.02 7.58 14.95
N VAL A 70 5.02 8.28 15.49
CA VAL A 70 3.95 8.96 14.72
C VAL A 70 4.49 9.79 13.53
N ARG A 71 5.54 10.59 13.73
CA ARG A 71 6.14 11.38 12.64
C ARG A 71 6.84 10.49 11.60
N ALA A 72 7.53 9.46 12.05
CA ALA A 72 8.22 8.50 11.17
C ALA A 72 7.21 7.69 10.34
N ILE A 73 6.02 7.36 10.87
CA ILE A 73 4.92 6.77 10.09
C ILE A 73 4.58 7.68 8.91
N GLY A 74 4.39 8.99 9.14
CA GLY A 74 4.10 9.93 8.05
C GLY A 74 5.19 9.98 6.99
N SER A 75 6.46 9.91 7.39
CA SER A 75 7.59 9.82 6.46
C SER A 75 7.61 8.50 5.67
N ALA A 76 7.29 7.37 6.31
CA ALA A 76 7.17 6.07 5.65
C ALA A 76 6.00 6.02 4.67
N ASN A 77 4.85 6.63 5.03
CA ASN A 77 3.70 6.77 4.15
C ASN A 77 4.04 7.60 2.91
N LYS A 78 4.74 8.74 3.08
CA LYS A 78 5.23 9.56 1.96
C LYS A 78 6.19 8.79 1.03
N ALA A 79 6.91 7.80 1.54
CA ALA A 79 7.87 7.01 0.77
C ALA A 79 7.24 5.86 -0.03
N ASN A 80 5.94 5.60 0.13
CA ASN A 80 5.21 4.57 -0.61
C ASN A 80 5.15 4.92 -2.11
N LYS A 81 5.72 4.04 -2.95
CA LYS A 81 5.83 4.20 -4.42
C LYS A 81 4.68 3.57 -5.21
N ILE A 82 3.85 2.78 -4.56
CA ILE A 82 2.75 2.02 -5.15
C ILE A 82 1.44 2.39 -4.44
N GLN A 83 1.19 3.70 -4.38
CA GLN A 83 -0.06 4.27 -3.88
C GLN A 83 -1.26 3.58 -4.55
N ILE A 84 -2.41 3.57 -3.88
CA ILE A 84 -3.64 2.83 -4.25
C ILE A 84 -3.55 1.34 -3.93
N PHE A 85 -2.48 0.65 -4.34
CA PHE A 85 -2.27 -0.75 -3.95
C PHE A 85 -1.90 -0.88 -2.48
N LEU A 86 -1.06 0.05 -2.00
CA LEU A 86 -0.84 0.33 -0.59
C LEU A 86 -1.63 1.59 -0.23
N PRO A 87 -2.72 1.46 0.55
CA PRO A 87 -3.63 2.57 0.88
C PRO A 87 -3.03 3.55 1.90
#